data_AF-A0A813NH40-F1
#
_entry.id   AF-A0A813NH40-F1
#
_cell.length_a   1.000
_cell.length_b   1.000
_cell.length_c   1.000
_cell.angle_alpha   90.00
_cell.angle_beta   90.00
_cell.angle_gamma   90.00
#
_symmetry.space_group_name_H-M   'P 1'
#
loop_
_entity.id
_entity.type
_entity.pdbx_description
1 polymer ?
#
loop_
_entity_poly.entity_id
_entity_poly.type
_entity_poly.pdbx_seq_one_letter_code
_entity_poly.pdbx_strand_id
1 'polypeptide(L)'
;MDLVKWKENAKVSQQNFSNLLNDRVWEQYDSKNEKNLIWNKIAFVICGCKEVYADEEKKIIDELLEKCVKYGKKGDYIYIAFLFVCAYKNSDEGIQIPLIRVMKDDGKQSVDSYFIDHFGRVYFDWSNFLEENVLDGWWICVPKNGLYSVTEEVEIEFYNQTDKGKILKEVDKHCF
;
A
#
# COMPACT_ATOMS: atom_id res chain seq x y z
N MET A 1 13.18 -18.65 -7.62
CA MET A 1 14.13 -17.51 -7.54
C MET A 1 14.74 -17.52 -6.15
N ASP A 2 16.04 -17.25 -5.98
CA ASP A 2 16.63 -17.17 -4.63
C ASP A 2 16.44 -15.78 -4.01
N LEU A 3 16.70 -15.67 -2.70
CA LEU A 3 16.49 -14.44 -1.93
C LEU A 3 17.35 -13.27 -2.43
N VAL A 4 18.58 -13.52 -2.89
CA VAL A 4 19.48 -12.46 -3.37
C VAL A 4 18.91 -11.86 -4.64
N LYS A 5 18.55 -12.72 -5.60
CA LYS A 5 17.91 -12.30 -6.86
C LYS A 5 16.57 -11.61 -6.63
N TRP A 6 15.78 -12.09 -5.67
CA TRP A 6 14.54 -11.40 -5.31
C TRP A 6 14.79 -9.99 -4.76
N LYS A 7 15.79 -9.80 -3.87
CA LYS A 7 16.11 -8.47 -3.33
C LYS A 7 16.54 -7.49 -4.42
N GLU A 8 17.27 -7.95 -5.43
CA GLU A 8 17.63 -7.14 -6.61
C GLU A 8 16.39 -6.73 -7.41
N ASN A 9 15.51 -7.69 -7.72
CA ASN A 9 14.26 -7.41 -8.42
C ASN A 9 13.30 -6.50 -7.63
N ALA A 10 13.26 -6.67 -6.31
CA ALA A 10 12.47 -5.83 -5.42
C ALA A 10 12.97 -4.38 -5.42
N LYS A 11 14.29 -4.14 -5.41
CA LYS A 11 14.87 -2.80 -5.58
C LYS A 11 14.42 -2.14 -6.87
N VAL A 12 14.53 -2.86 -8.00
CA VAL A 12 14.11 -2.34 -9.31
C VAL A 12 12.62 -2.02 -9.31
N SER A 13 11.79 -2.90 -8.73
CA SER A 13 10.34 -2.67 -8.63
C SER A 13 10.01 -1.43 -7.79
N GLN A 14 10.65 -1.29 -6.63
CA GLN A 14 10.46 -0.13 -5.75
C GLN A 14 10.90 1.17 -6.42
N GLN A 15 12.00 1.15 -7.19
CA GLN A 15 12.45 2.30 -7.96
C GLN A 15 11.42 2.68 -9.04
N ASN A 16 10.87 1.69 -9.76
CA ASN A 16 9.85 1.93 -10.76
C ASN A 16 8.59 2.57 -10.15
N PHE A 17 8.15 2.10 -8.97
CA PHE A 17 7.02 2.71 -8.26
C PHE A 17 7.32 4.15 -7.82
N SER A 18 8.51 4.39 -7.28
CA SER A 18 8.99 5.73 -6.93
C SER A 18 8.95 6.67 -8.13
N ASN A 19 9.49 6.22 -9.27
CA ASN A 19 9.52 6.99 -10.52
C ASN A 19 8.12 7.30 -11.07
N LEU A 20 7.17 6.36 -10.94
CA LEU A 20 5.79 6.58 -11.37
C LEU A 20 5.06 7.63 -10.52
N LEU A 21 5.39 7.71 -9.22
CA LEU A 21 4.88 8.76 -8.34
C LEU A 21 5.56 10.11 -8.60
N ASN A 22 6.84 10.09 -8.97
CA ASN A 22 7.69 11.25 -9.22
C ASN A 22 7.83 12.11 -7.95
N ASP A 23 7.58 13.42 -8.04
CA ASP A 23 7.64 14.38 -6.92
C ASP A 23 6.33 14.45 -6.11
N ARG A 24 5.33 13.63 -6.46
CA ARG A 24 4.01 13.65 -5.81
C ARG A 24 4.06 12.87 -4.50
N VAL A 25 4.17 13.61 -3.40
CA VAL A 25 4.03 13.07 -2.04
C VAL A 25 2.56 12.70 -1.75
N TRP A 26 1.63 13.45 -2.34
CA TRP A 26 0.20 13.28 -2.17
C TRP A 26 -0.54 13.58 -3.46
N GLU A 27 -1.59 12.81 -3.70
CA GLU A 27 -2.65 13.18 -4.61
C GLU A 27 -3.81 13.77 -3.81
N GLN A 28 -4.27 14.94 -4.22
CA GLN A 28 -5.35 15.67 -3.55
C GLN A 28 -6.65 15.52 -4.35
N TYR A 29 -7.74 15.22 -3.65
CA TYR A 29 -9.07 15.06 -4.22
C TYR A 29 -10.11 15.85 -3.42
N ASP A 30 -11.07 16.46 -4.10
CA ASP A 30 -12.27 16.98 -3.47
C ASP A 30 -13.12 15.84 -2.90
N SER A 31 -13.38 15.90 -1.59
CA SER A 31 -14.05 14.83 -0.84
C SER A 31 -15.52 14.63 -1.21
N LYS A 32 -16.14 15.55 -1.95
CA LYS A 32 -17.55 15.50 -2.36
C LYS A 32 -17.68 15.11 -3.83
N ASN A 33 -16.84 15.70 -4.68
CA ASN A 33 -17.00 15.66 -6.13
C ASN A 33 -16.09 14.62 -6.82
N GLU A 34 -14.98 14.24 -6.19
CA GLU A 34 -13.93 13.42 -6.83
C GLU A 34 -13.78 12.02 -6.24
N LYS A 35 -14.76 11.56 -5.45
CA LYS A 35 -14.76 10.19 -4.89
C LYS A 35 -14.63 9.11 -5.97
N ASN A 36 -15.21 9.32 -7.15
CA ASN A 36 -15.09 8.37 -8.27
C ASN A 36 -13.66 8.28 -8.81
N LEU A 37 -12.85 9.34 -8.70
CA LEU A 37 -11.44 9.28 -9.10
C LEU A 37 -10.62 8.44 -8.11
N ILE A 38 -10.88 8.60 -6.82
CA ILE A 38 -10.29 7.75 -5.77
C ILE A 38 -10.72 6.29 -5.97
N TRP A 39 -12.01 6.06 -6.22
CA TRP A 39 -12.58 4.74 -6.49
C TRP A 39 -11.85 4.05 -7.66
N ASN A 40 -11.70 4.73 -8.80
CA ASN A 40 -11.03 4.20 -9.98
C ASN A 40 -9.55 3.84 -9.69
N LYS A 41 -8.87 4.62 -8.86
CA LYS A 41 -7.49 4.32 -8.47
C LYS A 41 -7.39 3.11 -7.57
N ILE A 42 -8.26 3.00 -6.56
CA ILE A 42 -8.34 1.82 -5.71
C ILE A 42 -8.66 0.59 -6.57
N ALA A 43 -9.64 0.69 -7.46
CA ALA A 43 -10.02 -0.39 -8.38
C ALA A 43 -8.84 -0.86 -9.23
N PHE A 44 -8.12 0.07 -9.87
CA PHE A 44 -6.94 -0.26 -10.67
C PHE A 44 -5.83 -0.90 -9.83
N VAL A 45 -5.56 -0.36 -8.65
CA VAL A 45 -4.47 -0.83 -7.78
C VAL A 45 -4.76 -2.20 -7.16
N ILE A 46 -6.02 -2.48 -6.82
CA ILE A 46 -6.43 -3.72 -6.13
C ILE A 46 -6.76 -4.83 -7.14
N CYS A 47 -7.47 -4.49 -8.21
CA CYS A 47 -8.03 -5.45 -9.16
C CYS A 47 -7.37 -5.41 -10.54
N GLY A 48 -6.49 -4.45 -10.82
CA GLY A 48 -5.91 -4.22 -12.14
C GLY A 48 -6.86 -3.51 -13.11
N CYS A 49 -6.41 -3.28 -14.34
CA CYS A 49 -7.23 -2.66 -15.38
C CYS A 49 -8.29 -3.64 -15.91
N LYS A 50 -9.58 -3.32 -15.71
CA LYS A 50 -10.71 -4.13 -16.18
C LYS A 50 -11.77 -3.23 -16.80
N GLU A 51 -12.46 -3.75 -17.82
CA GLU A 51 -13.64 -3.08 -18.38
C GLU A 51 -14.82 -3.09 -17.39
N VAL A 52 -14.98 -4.19 -16.66
CA VAL A 52 -16.04 -4.38 -15.67
C VAL A 52 -15.48 -5.13 -14.45
N TYR A 53 -15.76 -4.60 -13.26
CA TYR A 53 -15.44 -5.25 -11.98
C TYR A 53 -16.62 -6.09 -11.50
N ALA A 54 -16.34 -7.25 -10.90
CA ALA A 54 -17.35 -8.09 -10.26
C ALA A 54 -17.94 -7.41 -9.00
N ASP A 55 -19.10 -7.85 -8.54
CA ASP A 55 -19.78 -7.20 -7.41
C ASP A 55 -19.03 -7.40 -6.08
N GLU A 56 -18.32 -8.52 -5.91
CA GLU A 56 -17.43 -8.76 -4.78
C GLU A 56 -16.24 -7.78 -4.78
N GLU A 57 -15.67 -7.51 -5.96
CA GLU A 57 -14.57 -6.54 -6.12
C GLU A 57 -15.05 -5.12 -5.81
N LYS A 58 -16.21 -4.72 -6.33
CA LYS A 58 -16.80 -3.41 -6.04
C LYS A 58 -16.99 -3.19 -4.55
N LYS A 59 -17.48 -4.21 -3.81
CA LYS A 59 -17.63 -4.12 -2.35
C LYS A 59 -16.29 -3.85 -1.66
N ILE A 60 -15.23 -4.55 -2.05
CA ILE A 60 -13.88 -4.32 -1.50
C ILE A 60 -13.42 -2.90 -1.82
N ILE A 61 -13.60 -2.44 -3.06
CA ILE A 61 -13.21 -1.09 -3.49
C ILE A 61 -14.00 -0.01 -2.72
N ASP A 62 -15.31 -0.21 -2.54
CA ASP A 62 -16.18 0.70 -1.79
C ASP A 62 -15.76 0.78 -0.32
N GLU A 63 -15.49 -0.36 0.33
CA GLU A 63 -15.01 -0.41 1.71
C GLU A 63 -13.66 0.30 1.89
N LEU A 64 -12.75 0.12 0.94
CA LEU A 64 -11.46 0.82 0.94
C LEU A 64 -11.64 2.32 0.72
N LEU A 65 -12.51 2.72 -0.21
CA LEU A 65 -12.85 4.13 -0.45
C LEU A 65 -13.44 4.78 0.80
N GLU A 66 -14.37 4.11 1.48
CA GLU A 66 -14.96 4.60 2.72
C GLU A 66 -13.89 4.84 3.80
N LYS A 67 -12.93 3.92 3.94
CA LYS A 67 -11.80 4.10 4.86
C LYS A 67 -10.91 5.26 4.43
N CYS A 68 -10.60 5.41 3.14
CA CYS A 68 -9.83 6.54 2.64
C CYS A 68 -10.50 7.88 2.94
N VAL A 69 -11.82 7.97 2.72
CA VAL A 69 -12.62 9.17 3.03
C VAL A 69 -12.67 9.41 4.55
N LYS A 70 -12.85 8.37 5.35
CA LYS A 70 -12.95 8.49 6.81
C LYS A 70 -11.64 8.96 7.45
N TYR A 71 -10.51 8.37 7.05
CA TYR A 71 -9.21 8.59 7.69
C TYR A 71 -8.36 9.67 7.02
N GLY A 72 -8.58 9.93 5.72
CA GLY A 72 -7.78 10.85 4.91
C GLY A 72 -8.39 12.23 4.69
N LYS A 73 -9.61 12.49 5.19
CA LYS A 73 -10.31 13.75 4.98
C LYS A 73 -9.73 14.86 5.85
N LYS A 74 -9.36 15.96 5.21
CA LYS A 74 -8.88 17.21 5.81
C LYS A 74 -9.65 18.39 5.21
N GLY A 75 -10.58 18.94 5.98
CA GLY A 75 -11.54 19.92 5.46
C GLY A 75 -12.39 19.32 4.33
N ASP A 76 -12.39 19.97 3.16
CA ASP A 76 -13.11 19.50 1.97
C ASP A 76 -12.28 18.56 1.08
N TYR A 77 -11.02 18.26 1.42
CA TYR A 77 -10.12 17.46 0.59
C TYR A 77 -9.74 16.13 1.22
N ILE A 78 -9.26 15.20 0.40
CA ILE A 78 -8.64 13.93 0.80
C ILE A 78 -7.26 13.87 0.15
N TYR A 79 -6.25 13.49 0.94
CA TYR A 79 -4.87 13.32 0.47
C TYR A 79 -4.49 11.85 0.54
N ILE A 80 -4.21 11.25 -0.60
CA ILE A 80 -3.95 9.81 -0.76
C ILE A 80 -2.66 9.58 -1.54
N ALA A 81 -1.95 8.51 -1.23
CA ALA A 81 -0.84 7.99 -2.01
C ALA A 81 -0.91 6.46 -2.02
N PHE A 82 -0.38 5.84 -3.06
CA PHE A 82 -0.34 4.37 -3.18
C PHE A 82 1.11 3.90 -3.10
N LEU A 83 1.35 2.98 -2.18
CA LEU A 83 2.63 2.31 -1.99
C LEU A 83 2.49 0.83 -2.36
N PHE A 84 3.61 0.18 -2.61
CA PHE A 84 3.64 -1.26 -2.87
C PHE A 84 4.66 -1.97 -1.99
N VAL A 85 4.23 -3.05 -1.36
CA VAL A 85 5.07 -3.97 -0.58
C VAL A 85 5.45 -5.12 -1.51
N CYS A 86 6.74 -5.30 -1.77
CA CYS A 86 7.19 -6.51 -2.46
C CYS A 86 7.39 -7.60 -1.41
N ALA A 87 6.79 -8.77 -1.57
CA ALA A 87 6.90 -9.89 -0.63
C ALA A 87 7.44 -11.17 -1.30
N TYR A 88 8.17 -11.98 -0.53
CA TYR A 88 8.75 -13.25 -0.99
C TYR A 88 8.74 -14.31 0.10
N LYS A 89 8.28 -15.52 -0.23
CA LYS A 89 8.44 -16.75 0.56
C LYS A 89 9.09 -17.79 -0.34
N ASN A 90 9.73 -18.82 0.23
CA ASN A 90 10.68 -19.72 -0.45
C ASN A 90 10.11 -20.62 -1.58
N SER A 91 9.15 -20.14 -2.37
CA SER A 91 8.57 -20.74 -3.56
C SER A 91 7.94 -19.63 -4.41
N ASP A 92 8.22 -19.64 -5.72
CA ASP A 92 7.68 -18.76 -6.78
C ASP A 92 8.18 -17.31 -6.91
N GLU A 93 7.63 -16.61 -7.91
CA GLU A 93 7.82 -15.18 -8.17
C GLU A 93 7.29 -14.37 -6.98
N GLY A 94 8.07 -13.37 -6.55
CA GLY A 94 7.64 -12.49 -5.47
C GLY A 94 6.36 -11.73 -5.85
N ILE A 95 5.58 -11.34 -4.84
CA ILE A 95 4.28 -10.69 -5.04
C ILE A 95 4.38 -9.21 -4.70
N GLN A 96 3.49 -8.40 -5.27
CA GLN A 96 3.38 -6.97 -4.98
C GLN A 96 2.03 -6.70 -4.35
N ILE A 97 2.03 -6.17 -3.14
CA ILE A 97 0.83 -5.92 -2.36
C ILE A 97 0.63 -4.42 -2.23
N PRO A 98 -0.51 -3.88 -2.65
CA PRO A 98 -0.77 -2.45 -2.52
C PRO A 98 -1.04 -2.06 -1.08
N LEU A 99 -0.58 -0.86 -0.73
CA LEU A 99 -0.79 -0.22 0.56
C LEU A 99 -1.19 1.23 0.31
N ILE A 100 -2.39 1.59 0.73
CA ILE A 100 -2.92 2.93 0.59
C ILE A 100 -2.44 3.75 1.78
N ARG A 101 -1.87 4.92 1.50
CA ARG A 101 -1.49 5.90 2.51
C ARG A 101 -2.45 7.07 2.46
N VAL A 102 -2.95 7.50 3.61
CA VAL A 102 -3.78 8.70 3.71
C VAL A 102 -3.26 9.66 4.78
N MET A 103 -3.28 10.95 4.48
CA MET A 103 -2.78 11.98 5.40
C MET A 103 -3.69 12.11 6.62
N LYS A 104 -3.12 12.22 7.81
CA LYS A 104 -3.89 12.54 9.02
C LYS A 104 -4.32 14.01 9.03
N ASP A 105 -5.52 14.26 9.55
CA ASP A 105 -5.93 15.62 9.94
C ASP A 105 -5.55 15.88 11.40
N ASP A 106 -4.27 16.16 11.64
CA ASP A 106 -3.72 16.46 12.97
C ASP A 106 -3.58 17.99 13.21
N GLY A 107 -4.16 18.81 12.34
CA GLY A 107 -4.02 20.26 12.35
C GLY A 107 -2.60 20.77 12.00
N LYS A 108 -1.68 19.89 11.62
CA LYS A 108 -0.31 20.24 11.20
C LYS A 108 -0.13 19.95 9.70
N GLN A 109 0.95 20.48 9.11
CA GLN A 109 1.44 20.05 7.79
C GLN A 109 2.33 18.80 7.96
N SER A 110 1.85 17.79 8.71
CA SER A 110 2.66 16.61 8.99
C SER A 110 2.66 15.63 7.80
N VAL A 111 3.73 14.84 7.74
CA VAL A 111 3.80 13.62 6.92
C VAL A 111 3.10 12.44 7.59
N ASP A 112 2.46 12.67 8.75
CA ASP A 112 1.83 11.61 9.51
C ASP A 112 0.68 11.03 8.71
N SER A 113 0.65 9.70 8.67
CA SER A 113 -0.21 8.97 7.76
C SER A 113 -0.90 7.83 8.49
N TYR A 114 -2.14 7.56 8.13
CA TYR A 114 -2.71 6.24 8.28
C TYR A 114 -2.31 5.39 7.07
N PHE A 115 -2.16 4.08 7.28
CA PHE A 115 -1.95 3.12 6.21
C PHE A 115 -3.12 2.16 6.18
N ILE A 116 -3.60 1.83 4.98
CA ILE A 116 -4.75 0.97 4.75
C ILE A 116 -4.31 -0.09 3.75
N ASP A 117 -4.29 -1.36 4.15
CA ASP A 117 -3.93 -2.44 3.23
C ASP A 117 -5.10 -2.83 2.32
N HIS A 118 -4.84 -3.74 1.38
CA HIS A 118 -5.84 -4.26 0.45
C HIS A 118 -7.01 -5.04 1.10
N PHE A 119 -6.92 -5.42 2.38
CA PHE A 119 -8.04 -5.96 3.16
C PHE A 119 -8.79 -4.88 3.94
N GLY A 120 -8.33 -3.63 3.83
CA GLY A 120 -8.87 -2.48 4.54
C GLY A 120 -8.54 -2.49 6.03
N ARG A 121 -7.51 -3.19 6.49
CA ARG A 121 -7.01 -3.01 7.85
C ARG A 121 -6.30 -1.66 7.93
N VAL A 122 -6.56 -0.93 9.01
CA VAL A 122 -6.03 0.43 9.20
C VAL A 122 -4.92 0.40 10.24
N TYR A 123 -3.79 0.98 9.88
CA TYR A 123 -2.62 1.13 10.73
C TYR A 123 -2.41 2.60 11.06
N PHE A 124 -2.13 2.88 12.33
CA PHE A 124 -2.10 4.25 12.85
C PHE A 124 -0.84 5.01 12.43
N ASP A 125 0.25 4.33 12.11
CA ASP A 125 1.48 4.90 11.60
C ASP A 125 2.33 3.79 10.95
N TRP A 126 3.53 4.15 10.47
CA TRP A 126 4.41 3.22 9.78
C TRP A 126 4.92 2.09 10.68
N SER A 127 5.24 2.42 11.94
CA SER A 127 5.70 1.43 12.92
C SER A 127 4.59 0.42 13.22
N ASN A 128 3.37 0.89 13.43
CA ASN A 128 2.21 0.03 13.63
C ASN A 128 1.93 -0.86 12.42
N PHE A 129 2.12 -0.36 11.19
CA PHE A 129 2.05 -1.19 9.99
C PHE A 129 3.10 -2.32 10.02
N LEU A 130 4.38 -2.01 10.29
CA LEU A 130 5.45 -3.01 10.31
C LEU A 130 5.31 -4.06 11.44
N GLU A 131 4.67 -3.68 12.55
CA GLU A 131 4.42 -4.55 13.70
C GLU A 131 3.21 -5.47 13.50
N GLU A 132 2.13 -4.95 12.91
CA GLU A 132 0.83 -5.65 12.83
C GLU A 132 0.54 -6.26 11.44
N ASN A 133 1.18 -5.78 10.37
CA ASN A 133 1.07 -6.35 9.02
C ASN A 133 2.14 -7.43 8.81
N VAL A 134 1.89 -8.61 9.36
CA VAL A 134 2.87 -9.70 9.34
C VAL A 134 2.44 -10.83 8.40
N LEU A 135 3.26 -11.05 7.38
CA LEU A 135 3.21 -12.20 6.48
C LEU A 135 4.12 -13.31 7.04
N ASP A 136 3.53 -14.24 7.79
CA ASP A 136 4.25 -15.31 8.50
C ASP A 136 5.09 -16.18 7.53
N GLY A 137 6.40 -16.22 7.76
CA GLY A 137 7.35 -16.93 6.89
C GLY A 137 7.80 -16.18 5.63
N TRP A 138 7.45 -14.90 5.47
CA TRP A 138 7.82 -14.10 4.29
C TRP A 138 8.95 -13.11 4.60
N TRP A 139 9.66 -12.72 3.54
CA TRP A 139 10.41 -11.47 3.46
C TRP A 139 9.56 -10.39 2.83
N ILE A 140 9.70 -9.15 3.30
CA ILE A 140 9.10 -7.98 2.66
C ILE A 140 10.16 -6.93 2.35
N CYS A 141 9.91 -6.16 1.29
CA CYS A 141 10.66 -5.00 0.88
C CYS A 141 9.69 -3.83 0.75
N VAL A 142 10.00 -2.73 1.45
CA VAL A 142 9.11 -1.57 1.59
C VAL A 142 9.90 -0.27 1.45
N PRO A 143 9.26 0.84 1.06
CA PRO A 143 9.88 2.15 1.13
C PRO A 143 10.18 2.53 2.59
N LYS A 144 11.32 3.17 2.82
CA LYS A 144 11.72 3.64 4.15
C LYS A 144 10.71 4.66 4.67
N ASN A 145 10.30 4.52 5.93
CA ASN A 145 9.30 5.38 6.59
C ASN A 145 7.93 5.47 5.85
N GLY A 146 7.57 4.51 4.99
CA GLY A 146 6.31 4.53 4.26
C GLY A 146 6.22 5.69 3.26
N LEU A 147 7.36 6.05 2.66
CA LEU A 147 7.54 7.19 1.76
C LEU A 147 8.46 6.79 0.60
N TYR A 148 7.99 6.95 -0.63
CA TYR A 148 8.92 6.99 -1.76
C TYR A 148 9.67 8.32 -1.75
N SER A 149 10.99 8.25 -1.84
CA SER A 149 11.84 9.44 -1.85
C SER A 149 11.86 10.07 -3.23
N VAL A 150 12.02 11.40 -3.27
CA VAL A 150 12.22 12.19 -4.51
C VAL A 150 13.71 12.24 -4.88
N THR A 151 14.52 11.33 -4.35
CA THR A 151 15.95 11.21 -4.62
C THR A 151 16.19 10.38 -5.88
N GLU A 152 17.39 10.45 -6.45
CA GLU A 152 17.77 9.63 -7.62
C GLU A 152 17.59 8.13 -7.37
N GLU A 153 17.83 7.68 -6.13
CA GLU A 153 17.61 6.30 -5.69
C GLU A 153 16.55 6.23 -4.60
N VAL A 154 15.65 5.24 -4.70
CA VAL A 154 14.62 4.97 -3.70
C VAL A 154 15.24 4.44 -2.40
N GLU A 155 14.89 5.04 -1.27
CA GLU A 155 15.23 4.47 0.05
C GLU A 155 14.27 3.34 0.42
N ILE A 156 14.80 2.14 0.67
CA ILE A 156 14.01 0.94 0.98
C ILE A 156 14.58 0.15 2.15
N GLU A 157 13.74 -0.68 2.76
CA GLU A 157 14.09 -1.57 3.87
C GLU A 157 13.59 -3.00 3.60
N PHE A 158 14.38 -3.99 4.04
CA PHE A 158 14.03 -5.41 3.95
C PHE A 158 13.79 -5.98 5.34
N TYR A 159 12.67 -6.67 5.53
CA TYR A 159 12.34 -7.32 6.80
C TYR A 159 12.11 -8.81 6.57
N ASN A 160 12.73 -9.63 7.42
CA ASN A 160 12.39 -11.03 7.56
C ASN A 160 11.28 -11.18 8.60
N GLN A 161 10.14 -11.76 8.20
CA GLN A 161 8.99 -11.98 9.06
C GLN A 161 8.83 -13.45 9.50
N THR A 162 9.86 -14.29 9.33
CA THR A 162 9.82 -15.75 9.65
C THR A 162 9.46 -16.05 11.10
N ASP A 163 9.87 -15.22 12.06
CA ASP A 163 9.57 -15.41 13.49
C ASP A 163 8.54 -14.42 14.03
N LYS A 164 7.90 -13.65 13.13
CA LYS A 164 6.85 -12.71 13.51
C LYS A 164 5.51 -13.41 13.32
N GLY A 165 4.81 -13.68 14.40
CA GLY A 165 3.45 -14.20 14.34
C GLY A 165 2.42 -13.11 14.63
N LYS A 166 1.59 -12.73 13.63
CA LYS A 166 0.11 -12.68 13.67
C LYS A 166 -0.53 -11.98 12.45
N ILE A 167 -1.75 -12.45 12.13
CA ILE A 167 -2.88 -11.85 11.37
C ILE A 167 -3.08 -12.24 9.88
N LEU A 168 -2.09 -12.46 9.01
CA LEU A 168 -2.37 -12.76 7.58
C LEU A 168 -2.58 -14.25 7.20
N LYS A 169 -2.82 -15.13 8.16
CA LYS A 169 -2.86 -16.60 7.96
C LYS A 169 -3.95 -17.14 7.02
N GLU A 170 -4.92 -16.31 6.61
CA GLU A 170 -6.01 -16.73 5.71
C GLU A 170 -5.73 -16.51 4.21
N VAL A 171 -4.65 -15.78 3.86
CA VAL A 171 -4.37 -15.40 2.45
C VAL A 171 -3.66 -16.50 1.65
N ASP A 172 -2.90 -17.38 2.33
CA ASP A 172 -2.17 -18.50 1.70
C ASP A 172 -3.11 -19.54 1.03
N LYS A 173 -4.45 -19.42 1.16
CA LYS A 173 -5.40 -20.38 0.59
C LYS A 173 -6.12 -19.91 -0.68
N HIS A 174 -6.29 -18.61 -0.93
CA HIS A 174 -7.27 -18.13 -1.92
C HIS A 174 -6.81 -17.02 -2.87
N CYS A 175 -5.56 -16.58 -2.81
CA CYS A 175 -5.07 -15.54 -3.71
C CYS A 175 -3.76 -15.94 -4.38
N PHE A 176 -3.80 -16.98 -5.22
CA PHE A 176 -3.15 -17.11 -6.54
C PHE A 176 -3.82 -18.27 -7.29
#